data_AF-A0A3D4Z1P1-F1
#
_entry.id   AF-A0A3D4Z1P1-F1
#
_cell.length_a   1.000
_cell.length_b   1.000
_cell.length_c   1.000
_cell.angle_alpha   90.00
_cell.angle_beta   90.00
_cell.angle_gamma   90.00
#
_symmetry.space_group_name_H-M   'P 1'
#
loop_
_entity.id
_entity.type
_entity.pdbx_description
1 polymer ?
#
loop_
_entity_poly.entity_id
_entity_poly.type
_entity_poly.pdbx_seq_one_letter_code
_entity_poly.pdbx_strand_id
1 'polypeptide(L)'
;MASSRTKWLPICLNIFLLPGAGQWYLKKRFKGGMLMALSLFLLLGGLSRYLALVFAVVNRRGATRPPSFNLLPVLHEAWRLDHRVFIWFLVALLSLWILSILDVWAIQKESDS
;
A
#
# COMPACT_ATOMS: atom_id res chain seq x y z
N MET A 1 -17.48 29.79 -3.07
CA MET A 1 -16.06 29.78 -2.62
C MET A 1 -15.89 28.72 -1.54
N ALA A 2 -15.20 27.62 -1.84
CA ALA A 2 -14.91 26.61 -0.83
C ALA A 2 -13.85 27.14 0.16
N SER A 3 -14.10 27.01 1.47
CA SER A 3 -13.14 27.31 2.54
C SER A 3 -11.81 26.58 2.30
N SER A 4 -10.67 27.21 2.63
CA SER A 4 -9.34 26.60 2.55
C SER A 4 -9.28 25.19 3.18
N ARG A 5 -10.05 24.96 4.27
CA ARG A 5 -10.14 23.65 4.94
C ARG A 5 -10.73 22.54 4.07
N THR A 6 -11.65 22.84 3.17
CA THR A 6 -12.26 21.82 2.28
C THR A 6 -11.34 21.41 1.14
N LYS A 7 -10.30 22.21 0.81
CA LYS A 7 -9.30 21.86 -0.21
C LYS A 7 -8.27 20.85 0.32
N TRP A 8 -7.91 20.91 1.59
CA TRP A 8 -6.92 19.98 2.15
C TRP A 8 -7.49 18.60 2.46
N LEU A 9 -8.80 18.50 2.72
CA LEU A 9 -9.45 17.25 3.11
C LEU A 9 -9.20 16.07 2.13
N PRO A 10 -9.41 16.18 0.81
CA PRO A 10 -9.14 15.07 -0.11
C PRO A 10 -7.66 14.70 -0.21
N ILE A 11 -6.75 15.65 0.00
CA ILE A 11 -5.31 15.38 0.05
C ILE A 11 -4.99 14.58 1.32
N CYS A 12 -5.51 15.01 2.47
CA CYS A 12 -5.36 14.28 3.74
C CYS A 12 -5.97 12.87 3.67
N LEU A 13 -7.12 12.70 3.02
CA LEU A 13 -7.72 11.38 2.82
C LEU A 13 -6.81 10.46 1.99
N ASN A 14 -6.14 10.98 0.97
CA ASN A 14 -5.15 10.20 0.24
C ASN A 14 -3.93 9.89 1.11
N ILE A 15 -3.38 10.86 1.84
CA ILE A 15 -2.15 10.68 2.65
C ILE A 15 -2.35 9.72 3.83
N PHE A 16 -3.47 9.81 4.55
CA PHE A 16 -3.65 9.07 5.81
C PHE A 16 -4.47 7.80 5.67
N LEU A 17 -5.30 7.66 4.61
CA LEU A 17 -6.22 6.54 4.49
C LEU A 17 -5.75 5.56 3.41
N LEU A 18 -5.87 5.95 2.15
CA LEU A 18 -5.59 5.08 1.01
C LEU A 18 -5.48 5.92 -0.27
N PRO A 19 -4.55 5.60 -1.19
CA PRO A 19 -4.60 6.14 -2.54
C PRO A 19 -5.97 5.93 -3.19
N GLY A 20 -6.53 6.98 -3.79
CA GLY A 20 -7.85 6.98 -4.42
C GLY A 20 -9.00 7.49 -3.53
N ALA A 21 -8.81 7.59 -2.21
CA ALA A 21 -9.84 8.10 -1.30
C ALA A 21 -10.17 9.58 -1.55
N GLY A 22 -9.16 10.38 -1.88
CA GLY A 22 -9.36 11.79 -2.23
C GLY A 22 -10.16 11.99 -3.51
N GLN A 23 -9.89 11.19 -4.54
CA GLN A 23 -10.64 11.18 -5.80
C GLN A 23 -12.09 10.76 -5.59
N TRP A 24 -12.32 9.78 -4.71
CA TRP A 24 -13.65 9.35 -4.33
C TRP A 24 -14.44 10.48 -3.66
N TYR A 25 -13.80 11.21 -2.75
CA TYR A 25 -14.37 12.39 -2.10
C TYR A 25 -14.73 13.49 -3.12
N LEU A 26 -13.89 13.69 -4.13
CA LEU A 26 -14.12 14.63 -5.25
C LEU A 26 -15.12 14.12 -6.31
N LYS A 27 -15.96 13.13 -5.99
CA LYS A 27 -16.98 12.52 -6.86
C LYS A 27 -16.44 11.80 -8.11
N LYS A 28 -15.12 11.63 -8.27
CA LYS A 28 -14.50 10.81 -9.33
C LYS A 28 -14.45 9.33 -8.93
N ARG A 29 -15.64 8.75 -8.64
CA ARG A 29 -15.79 7.44 -7.98
C ARG A 29 -15.11 6.28 -8.71
N PHE A 30 -15.25 6.20 -10.04
CA PHE A 30 -14.64 5.10 -10.81
C PHE A 30 -13.10 5.12 -10.70
N LYS A 31 -12.49 6.28 -10.92
CA LYS A 31 -11.03 6.46 -10.83
C LYS A 31 -10.53 6.25 -9.39
N GLY A 32 -11.21 6.83 -8.40
CA GLY A 32 -10.90 6.62 -6.99
C GLY A 32 -10.99 5.15 -6.60
N GLY A 33 -12.05 4.46 -6.99
CA GLY A 33 -12.25 3.03 -6.72
C GLY A 33 -11.16 2.17 -7.35
N MET A 34 -10.78 2.46 -8.59
CA MET A 34 -9.69 1.74 -9.29
C MET A 34 -8.35 1.92 -8.56
N LEU A 35 -8.02 3.14 -8.13
CA LEU A 35 -6.79 3.41 -7.38
C LEU A 35 -6.81 2.73 -6.00
N MET A 36 -7.96 2.75 -5.31
CA MET A 36 -8.12 2.06 -4.03
C MET A 36 -7.95 0.55 -4.19
N ALA A 37 -8.60 -0.05 -5.18
CA ALA A 37 -8.47 -1.48 -5.48
C ALA A 37 -7.03 -1.87 -5.83
N LEU A 38 -6.34 -1.05 -6.64
CA LEU A 38 -4.95 -1.30 -7.02
C LEU A 38 -4.01 -1.17 -5.81
N SER A 39 -4.23 -0.20 -4.92
CA SER A 39 -3.45 -0.06 -3.68
C SER A 39 -3.66 -1.24 -2.73
N LEU A 40 -4.91 -1.73 -2.59
CA LEU A 40 -5.23 -2.94 -1.81
C LEU A 40 -4.56 -4.17 -2.42
N PHE A 41 -4.59 -4.30 -3.75
CA PHE A 41 -3.92 -5.40 -4.44
C PHE A 41 -2.41 -5.38 -4.18
N LEU A 42 -1.76 -4.22 -4.24
CA LEU A 42 -0.33 -4.09 -3.96
C LEU A 42 0.01 -4.42 -2.49
N LEU A 43 -0.80 -3.92 -1.54
CA LEU A 43 -0.64 -4.19 -0.11
C LEU A 43 -0.82 -5.67 0.20
N LEU A 44 -1.94 -6.26 -0.21
CA LEU A 44 -2.27 -7.66 0.04
C LEU A 44 -1.35 -8.61 -0.74
N GLY A 45 -0.95 -8.24 -1.96
CA GLY A 45 0.00 -8.98 -2.78
C GLY A 45 1.38 -9.04 -2.14
N GLY A 46 1.92 -7.89 -1.71
CA GLY A 46 3.19 -7.83 -0.99
C GLY A 46 3.15 -8.60 0.34
N LEU A 47 2.08 -8.43 1.11
CA LEU A 47 1.90 -9.10 2.40
C LEU A 47 1.75 -10.62 2.26
N SER A 48 0.91 -11.09 1.34
CA SER A 48 0.70 -12.53 1.10
C SER A 48 1.97 -13.22 0.62
N ARG A 49 2.75 -12.58 -0.26
CA ARG A 49 4.06 -13.08 -0.70
C ARG A 49 5.04 -13.18 0.47
N TYR A 50 5.10 -12.16 1.33
CA TYR A 50 5.94 -12.18 2.52
C TYR A 50 5.53 -13.28 3.50
N LEU A 51 4.22 -13.43 3.79
CA LEU A 51 3.71 -14.50 4.64
C LEU A 51 4.02 -15.89 4.07
N ALA A 52 3.87 -16.09 2.75
CA ALA A 52 4.22 -17.35 2.11
C ALA A 52 5.71 -17.71 2.30
N LEU A 53 6.60 -16.73 2.25
CA LEU A 53 8.04 -16.93 2.53
C LEU A 53 8.28 -17.27 4.00
N VAL A 54 7.62 -16.57 4.93
CA VAL A 54 7.69 -16.87 6.36
C VAL A 54 7.25 -18.32 6.63
N PHE A 55 6.12 -18.75 6.07
CA PHE A 55 5.65 -20.14 6.19
C PHE A 55 6.63 -21.14 5.56
N ALA A 56 7.23 -20.82 4.42
CA ALA A 56 8.25 -21.68 3.80
C ALA A 56 9.49 -21.85 4.70
N VAL A 57 9.93 -20.78 5.37
CA VAL A 57 11.06 -20.84 6.33
C VAL A 57 10.68 -21.64 7.58
N VAL A 58 9.47 -21.44 8.13
CA VAL A 58 8.97 -22.21 9.27
C VAL A 58 8.91 -23.70 8.93
N ASN A 59 8.34 -24.07 7.79
CA ASN A 59 8.24 -25.48 7.38
C ASN A 59 9.62 -26.13 7.19
N ARG A 60 10.59 -25.43 6.61
CA ARG A 60 11.97 -25.93 6.49
C ARG A 60 12.64 -26.14 7.84
N ARG A 61 12.48 -25.20 8.78
CA ARG A 61 13.08 -25.32 10.12
C ARG A 61 12.40 -26.37 10.98
N GLY A 62 11.07 -26.48 10.93
CA GLY A 62 10.28 -27.48 11.65
C GLY A 62 10.59 -28.92 11.22
N ALA A 63 11.07 -29.14 10.00
CA ALA A 63 11.54 -30.45 9.53
C ALA A 63 12.89 -30.88 10.12
N THR A 64 13.66 -29.96 10.74
CA THR A 64 15.06 -30.22 11.17
C THR A 64 15.30 -30.07 12.66
N ARG A 65 14.45 -29.37 13.42
CA ARG A 65 14.61 -29.13 14.86
C ARG A 65 13.26 -29.04 15.58
N PRO A 66 13.16 -29.45 16.87
CA PRO A 66 11.96 -29.23 17.67
C PRO A 66 11.63 -27.74 17.75
N PRO A 67 10.34 -27.37 17.84
CA PRO A 67 9.88 -26.00 17.63
C PRO A 67 10.27 -25.10 18.80
N SER A 68 11.49 -24.54 18.78
CA SER A 68 11.75 -23.30 19.51
C SER A 68 11.13 -22.16 18.71
N PHE A 69 10.03 -21.59 19.21
CA PHE A 69 9.24 -20.54 18.57
C PHE A 69 9.95 -19.17 18.59
N ASN A 70 11.20 -19.11 18.10
CA ASN A 70 11.92 -17.86 17.92
C ASN A 70 11.51 -17.25 16.56
N LEU A 71 10.49 -16.39 16.58
CA LEU A 71 9.90 -15.76 15.40
C LEU A 71 10.81 -14.74 14.72
N LEU A 72 11.61 -13.98 15.47
CA LEU A 72 12.54 -12.99 14.93
C LEU A 72 13.51 -13.55 13.87
N PRO A 73 14.27 -14.64 14.13
CA PRO A 73 15.20 -15.18 13.14
C PRO A 73 14.50 -15.82 11.93
N VAL A 74 13.22 -16.22 12.05
CA VAL A 74 12.41 -16.71 10.92
C VAL A 74 12.01 -15.54 10.02
N LEU A 75 11.53 -14.44 10.61
CA LEU A 75 11.16 -13.23 9.87
C LEU A 75 12.37 -12.63 9.15
N HIS A 76 13.52 -12.56 9.83
CA HIS A 76 14.75 -12.05 9.24
C HIS A 76 15.27 -12.93 8.08
N GLU A 77 15.18 -14.25 8.20
CA GLU A 77 15.60 -15.16 7.13
C GLU A 77 14.63 -15.12 5.93
N ALA A 78 13.31 -15.03 6.18
CA ALA A 78 12.31 -14.82 5.13
C ALA A 78 12.54 -13.51 4.37
N TRP A 79 12.88 -12.43 5.08
CA TRP A 79 13.28 -11.16 4.48
C TRP A 79 14.51 -11.30 3.60
N ARG A 80 15.55 -11.98 4.08
CA ARG A 80 16.80 -12.16 3.33
C ARG A 80 16.59 -12.95 2.03
N LEU A 81 15.69 -13.93 2.02
CA LEU A 81 15.43 -14.79 0.86
C LEU A 81 14.87 -14.04 -0.35
N ASP A 82 13.91 -13.12 -0.16
CA ASP A 82 13.22 -12.49 -1.30
C ASP A 82 12.64 -11.09 -0.96
N HIS A 83 13.41 -10.24 -0.26
CA HIS A 83 13.04 -8.84 0.01
C HIS A 83 12.79 -8.02 -1.25
N ARG A 84 13.41 -8.38 -2.39
CA ARG A 84 13.33 -7.61 -3.64
C ARG A 84 11.90 -7.50 -4.15
N VAL A 85 11.15 -8.60 -4.18
CA VAL A 85 9.75 -8.61 -4.62
C VAL A 85 8.89 -7.73 -3.70
N PHE A 86 9.08 -7.83 -2.39
CA PHE A 86 8.38 -6.98 -1.43
C PHE A 86 8.72 -5.49 -1.60
N ILE A 87 9.98 -5.16 -1.88
CA ILE A 87 10.42 -3.79 -2.21
C ILE A 87 9.73 -3.29 -3.49
N TRP A 88 9.61 -4.12 -4.53
CA TRP A 88 8.89 -3.73 -5.74
C TRP A 88 7.42 -3.40 -5.47
N PHE A 89 6.74 -4.18 -4.62
CA PHE A 89 5.37 -3.86 -4.18
C PHE A 89 5.30 -2.52 -3.43
N LEU A 90 6.25 -2.25 -2.53
CA LEU A 90 6.35 -1.00 -1.79
C LEU A 90 6.60 0.20 -2.72
N VAL A 91 7.54 0.07 -3.67
CA VAL A 91 7.85 1.12 -4.64
C VAL A 91 6.65 1.41 -5.54
N ALA A 92 5.95 0.37 -6.00
CA ALA A 92 4.72 0.53 -6.78
C ALA A 92 3.63 1.22 -5.96
N LEU A 93 3.46 0.85 -4.69
CA LEU A 93 2.48 1.46 -3.79
C LEU A 93 2.81 2.95 -3.54
N LEU A 94 4.08 3.28 -3.27
CA LEU A 94 4.56 4.66 -3.12
C LEU A 94 4.33 5.48 -4.38
N SER A 95 4.66 4.92 -5.55
CA SER A 95 4.45 5.58 -6.84
C SER A 95 2.96 5.87 -7.08
N LEU A 96 2.11 4.88 -6.78
CA LEU A 96 0.65 5.04 -6.87
C LEU A 96 0.15 6.11 -5.89
N TRP A 97 0.76 6.20 -4.71
CA TRP A 97 0.41 7.21 -3.70
C TRP A 97 0.72 8.63 -4.17
N ILE A 98 1.93 8.84 -4.70
CA ILE A 98 2.37 10.12 -5.26
C ILE A 98 1.46 10.52 -6.42
N LEU A 99 1.20 9.58 -7.36
CA LEU A 99 0.30 9.82 -8.48
C LEU A 99 -1.12 10.18 -8.01
N SER A 100 -1.61 9.50 -6.98
CA SER A 100 -2.94 9.77 -6.42
C SER A 100 -3.02 11.17 -5.80
N ILE A 101 -1.97 11.66 -5.14
CA ILE A 101 -1.94 13.02 -4.58
C ILE A 101 -1.89 14.06 -5.68
N LEU A 102 -1.01 13.89 -6.67
CA LEU A 102 -0.89 14.79 -7.82
C LEU A 102 -2.21 14.90 -8.59
N ASP A 103 -2.90 13.77 -8.77
CA ASP A 103 -4.18 13.72 -9.46
C ASP A 103 -5.30 14.48 -8.72
N VAL A 104 -5.38 14.33 -7.39
CA VAL A 104 -6.29 15.15 -6.57
C VAL A 104 -5.98 16.63 -6.73
N TRP A 105 -4.70 17.00 -6.73
CA TRP A 105 -4.28 18.39 -6.88
C TRP A 105 -4.65 18.96 -8.25
N ALA A 106 -4.50 18.18 -9.32
CA ALA A 106 -4.92 18.56 -10.67
C ALA A 106 -6.44 18.78 -10.77
N ILE A 107 -7.25 17.85 -10.22
CA ILE A 107 -8.72 17.98 -10.20
C ILE A 107 -9.16 19.23 -9.45
N GLN A 108 -8.49 19.56 -8.34
CA GLN A 108 -8.81 20.76 -7.57
C GLN A 108 -8.46 22.04 -8.34
N LYS A 109 -7.30 22.06 -9.01
CA LYS A 109 -6.88 23.20 -9.83
C LYS A 109 -7.84 23.46 -10.99
N GLU A 110 -8.32 22.41 -11.65
CA GLU A 110 -9.34 22.53 -12.72
C GLU A 110 -10.67 23.05 -12.19
N SER A 111 -11.08 22.67 -10.98
CA SER A 111 -12.33 23.16 -10.37
C SER A 111 -12.26 24.62 -9.89
N ASP A 112 -11.06 25.17 -9.70
CA ASP A 112 -10.84 26.55 -9.27
C ASP A 112 -10.64 27.53 -10.46
N SER A 113 -10.44 27.00 -11.67
CA SER A 113 -10.29 27.76 -12.93
C SER A 113 -11.63 27.97 -13.61
#